data_AF-A0A2D8CEC2-F1
#
_entry.id   AF-A0A2D8CEC2-F1
#
_cell.length_a   1.000
_cell.length_b   1.000
_cell.length_c   1.000
_cell.angle_alpha   90.00
_cell.angle_beta   90.00
_cell.angle_gamma   90.00
#
_symmetry.space_group_name_H-M   'P 1'
#
loop_
_entity.id
_entity.type
_entity.pdbx_description
1 polymer ?
#
loop_
_entity_poly.entity_id
_entity_poly.type
_entity_poly.pdbx_seq_one_letter_code
_entity_poly.pdbx_strand_id
1 'polypeptide(L)'
;MSSSTFFRTVISGFIATFAMAMIAFLLGGVGFPAIDIGYILTASFNYSLPGDPYHIIFGNLAYNVGGILLALIWVAFLQQRIPGKWIIQGLIYGVIITVAAGFIISPFVSMAAGEDFGIFYSNTWYPGLMIFAGLLMHLAYGLTLTLSLKVAGVTKEE
;
A
#
# COMPACT_ATOMS: atom_id res chain seq x y z
N MET A 1 -7.32 -20.82 6.02
CA MET A 1 -8.18 -19.62 6.13
C MET A 1 -9.61 -20.02 5.79
N SER A 2 -10.60 -19.66 6.61
CA SER A 2 -12.02 -19.91 6.29
C SER A 2 -12.57 -18.86 5.33
N SER A 3 -13.72 -19.13 4.68
CA SER A 3 -14.39 -18.13 3.82
C SER A 3 -14.77 -16.85 4.59
N SER A 4 -15.21 -16.99 5.85
CA SER A 4 -15.50 -15.84 6.72
C SER A 4 -14.24 -14.99 6.96
N THR A 5 -13.12 -15.63 7.29
CA THR A 5 -11.83 -14.96 7.48
C THR A 5 -11.38 -14.26 6.21
N PHE A 6 -11.56 -14.90 5.05
CA PHE A 6 -11.23 -14.32 3.75
C PHE A 6 -11.99 -13.02 3.50
N PHE A 7 -13.33 -13.04 3.59
CA PHE A 7 -14.14 -11.83 3.33
C PHE A 7 -13.84 -10.69 4.31
N ARG A 8 -13.66 -11.00 5.60
CA ARG A 8 -13.26 -10.01 6.61
C ARG A 8 -11.89 -9.39 6.29
N THR A 9 -10.97 -10.18 5.76
CA THR A 9 -9.64 -9.72 5.35
C THR A 9 -9.72 -8.84 4.11
N VAL A 10 -10.52 -9.21 3.12
CA VAL A 10 -10.76 -8.40 1.90
C VAL A 10 -11.33 -7.03 2.28
N ILE A 11 -12.37 -6.99 3.10
CA ILE A 11 -12.99 -5.73 3.54
C ILE A 11 -11.98 -4.89 4.34
N SER A 12 -11.21 -5.51 5.24
CA SER A 12 -10.18 -4.82 6.03
C SER A 12 -9.07 -4.25 5.15
N GLY A 13 -8.63 -4.99 4.12
CA GLY A 13 -7.63 -4.54 3.16
C GLY A 13 -8.13 -3.35 2.33
N PHE A 14 -9.38 -3.38 1.88
CA PHE A 14 -10.00 -2.24 1.19
C PHE A 14 -10.02 -0.98 2.09
N ILE A 15 -10.50 -1.10 3.34
CA ILE A 15 -10.54 0.01 4.30
C ILE A 15 -9.13 0.56 4.57
N ALA A 16 -8.15 -0.33 4.80
CA ALA A 16 -6.77 0.08 5.05
C ALA A 16 -6.15 0.81 3.85
N THR A 17 -6.47 0.37 2.63
CA THR A 17 -6.00 1.01 1.40
C THR A 17 -6.62 2.39 1.19
N PHE A 18 -7.92 2.52 1.49
CA PHE A 18 -8.58 3.81 1.49
C PHE A 18 -7.94 4.77 2.51
N ALA A 19 -7.69 4.32 3.74
CA ALA A 19 -7.01 5.13 4.75
C ALA A 19 -5.60 5.55 4.31
N MET A 20 -4.85 4.63 3.69
CA MET A 20 -3.55 4.91 3.11
C MET A 20 -3.60 6.01 2.02
N ALA A 21 -4.58 5.94 1.10
CA ALA A 21 -4.80 7.00 0.11
C ALA A 21 -5.14 8.35 0.74
N MET A 22 -6.02 8.37 1.75
CA MET A 22 -6.38 9.61 2.44
C MET A 22 -5.18 10.25 3.14
N ILE A 23 -4.33 9.45 3.77
CA ILE A 23 -3.08 9.96 4.37
C ILE A 23 -2.13 10.48 3.29
N ALA A 24 -1.96 9.75 2.19
CA ALA A 24 -1.11 10.22 1.07
C ALA A 24 -1.60 11.57 0.51
N PHE A 25 -2.91 11.76 0.38
CA PHE A 25 -3.52 13.02 -0.02
C PHE A 25 -3.26 14.15 1.00
N LEU A 26 -3.51 13.89 2.29
CA LEU A 26 -3.33 14.88 3.36
C LEU A 26 -1.86 15.32 3.51
N LEU A 27 -0.91 14.41 3.29
CA LEU A 27 0.52 14.72 3.31
C LEU A 27 0.88 15.77 2.26
N GLY A 28 0.27 15.71 1.08
CA GLY A 28 0.40 16.74 0.04
C GLY A 28 0.00 18.14 0.53
N GLY A 29 -1.03 18.23 1.38
CA GLY A 29 -1.50 19.49 1.97
C GLY A 29 -0.56 20.13 2.99
N VAL A 30 0.42 19.37 3.51
CA VAL A 30 1.40 19.87 4.52
C VAL A 30 2.83 19.91 3.98
N GLY A 31 3.00 19.88 2.65
CA GLY A 31 4.28 20.11 1.97
C GLY A 31 5.08 18.86 1.60
N PHE A 32 4.51 17.66 1.78
CA PHE A 32 5.09 16.45 1.20
C PHE A 32 4.76 16.33 -0.29
N PRO A 33 5.55 15.56 -1.06
CA PRO A 33 5.15 15.16 -2.40
C PRO A 33 3.80 14.44 -2.37
N ALA A 34 2.86 14.86 -3.22
CA ALA A 34 1.58 14.17 -3.36
C ALA A 34 1.81 12.81 -4.03
N ILE A 35 1.44 11.73 -3.35
CA ILE A 35 1.58 10.35 -3.86
C ILE A 35 0.18 9.84 -4.21
N ASP A 36 -0.21 9.98 -5.48
CA ASP A 36 -1.44 9.39 -6.01
C ASP A 36 -1.12 8.10 -6.77
N ILE A 37 -1.16 6.97 -6.06
CA ILE A 37 -0.87 5.66 -6.64
C ILE A 37 -1.91 5.27 -7.70
N GLY A 38 -3.17 5.67 -7.56
CA GLY A 38 -4.21 5.39 -8.55
C GLY A 38 -3.92 6.09 -9.87
N TYR A 39 -3.49 7.35 -9.81
CA TYR A 39 -3.03 8.09 -10.97
C TYR A 39 -1.77 7.49 -11.59
N ILE A 40 -0.74 7.18 -10.77
CA ILE A 40 0.51 6.57 -11.22
C ILE A 40 0.24 5.27 -11.97
N LEU A 41 -0.58 4.36 -11.40
CA LEU A 41 -0.93 3.10 -12.06
C LEU A 41 -1.69 3.31 -13.37
N THR A 42 -2.62 4.28 -13.41
CA THR A 42 -3.34 4.61 -14.65
C THR A 42 -2.38 5.10 -15.73
N ALA A 43 -1.42 5.96 -15.37
CA ALA A 43 -0.38 6.44 -16.28
C ALA A 43 0.50 5.28 -16.78
N SER A 44 0.91 4.37 -15.90
CA SER A 44 1.69 3.17 -16.28
C SER A 44 0.93 2.27 -17.26
N PHE A 45 -0.37 2.04 -17.04
CA PHE A 45 -1.19 1.25 -17.95
C PHE A 45 -1.27 1.88 -19.34
N ASN A 46 -1.49 3.19 -19.41
CA ASN A 46 -1.59 3.93 -20.67
C ASN A 46 -0.24 4.03 -21.41
N TYR A 47 0.86 4.12 -20.68
CA TYR A 47 2.20 4.06 -21.26
C TYR A 47 2.48 2.67 -21.88
N SER A 48 2.09 1.61 -21.19
CA SER A 48 2.32 0.23 -21.63
C SER A 48 1.39 -0.21 -22.78
N LEU A 49 0.20 0.40 -22.90
CA LEU A 49 -0.83 0.05 -23.89
C LEU A 49 -1.39 1.33 -24.55
N PRO A 50 -0.70 1.88 -25.57
CA PRO A 50 -1.02 3.19 -26.16
C PRO A 50 -2.26 3.21 -27.08
N GLY A 51 -3.03 2.12 -27.15
CA GLY A 51 -4.20 2.00 -28.03
C GLY A 51 -5.42 2.73 -27.48
N ASP A 52 -6.01 2.17 -26.42
CA ASP A 52 -7.20 2.72 -25.75
C ASP A 52 -6.83 3.15 -24.32
N PRO A 53 -6.92 4.44 -23.99
CA PRO A 53 -6.51 4.91 -22.68
C PRO A 53 -7.46 4.40 -21.58
N TYR A 54 -6.89 3.76 -20.58
CA TYR A 54 -7.53 3.40 -19.33
C TYR A 54 -8.02 4.64 -18.59
N HIS A 55 -9.26 4.56 -18.11
CA HIS A 55 -9.84 5.52 -17.19
C HIS A 55 -9.24 5.38 -15.77
N ILE A 56 -9.23 6.48 -15.00
CA ILE A 56 -8.69 6.54 -13.62
C ILE A 56 -9.30 5.51 -12.65
N ILE A 57 -10.47 4.97 -12.98
CA ILE A 57 -11.12 3.90 -12.21
C ILE A 57 -10.26 2.64 -12.19
N PHE A 58 -9.55 2.32 -13.28
CA PHE A 58 -8.73 1.11 -13.37
C PHE A 58 -7.49 1.19 -12.48
N GLY A 59 -6.81 2.34 -12.43
CA GLY A 59 -5.68 2.54 -11.51
C GLY A 59 -6.12 2.49 -10.04
N ASN A 60 -7.25 3.13 -9.70
CA ASN A 60 -7.81 3.05 -8.35
C ASN A 60 -8.25 1.63 -7.98
N LEU A 61 -8.82 0.88 -8.92
CA LEU A 61 -9.17 -0.52 -8.73
C LEU A 61 -7.91 -1.36 -8.47
N ALA A 62 -6.89 -1.22 -9.33
CA ALA A 62 -5.62 -1.93 -9.17
C ALA A 62 -4.94 -1.62 -7.84
N TYR A 63 -4.96 -0.35 -7.41
CA TYR A 63 -4.44 0.08 -6.12
C TYR A 63 -5.16 -0.61 -4.95
N ASN A 64 -6.50 -0.60 -4.95
CA ASN A 64 -7.30 -1.26 -3.92
C ASN A 64 -7.12 -2.79 -3.92
N VAL A 65 -7.03 -3.41 -5.10
CA VAL A 65 -6.72 -4.84 -5.22
C VAL A 65 -5.33 -5.13 -4.65
N GLY A 66 -4.33 -4.29 -4.93
CA GLY A 66 -2.99 -4.41 -4.36
C GLY A 66 -3.01 -4.41 -2.83
N GLY A 67 -3.77 -3.50 -2.21
CA GLY A 67 -3.91 -3.49 -0.77
C GLY A 67 -4.73 -4.66 -0.21
N ILE A 68 -5.77 -5.13 -0.90
CA ILE A 68 -6.45 -6.39 -0.52
C ILE A 68 -5.46 -7.57 -0.54
N LEU A 69 -4.60 -7.67 -1.56
CA LEU A 69 -3.58 -8.71 -1.65
C LEU A 69 -2.58 -8.61 -0.49
N LEU A 70 -2.13 -7.41 -0.13
CA LEU A 70 -1.30 -7.20 1.06
C LEU A 70 -2.00 -7.68 2.33
N ALA A 71 -3.28 -7.36 2.52
CA ALA A 71 -4.05 -7.83 3.68
C ALA A 71 -4.16 -9.36 3.72
N LEU A 72 -4.37 -10.01 2.58
CA LEU A 72 -4.40 -11.47 2.47
C LEU A 72 -3.03 -12.08 2.80
N ILE A 73 -1.94 -11.49 2.30
CA ILE A 73 -0.58 -11.92 2.62
C ILE A 73 -0.31 -11.80 4.13
N TRP A 74 -0.76 -10.70 4.75
CA TRP A 74 -0.65 -10.50 6.18
C TRP A 74 -1.30 -11.62 6.97
N VAL A 75 -2.59 -11.88 6.73
CA VAL A 75 -3.35 -12.90 7.49
C VAL A 75 -2.86 -14.31 7.19
N ALA A 76 -2.51 -14.60 5.93
CA ALA A 76 -2.09 -15.94 5.54
C ALA A 76 -0.69 -16.30 6.03
N PHE A 77 0.24 -15.34 6.11
CA PHE A 77 1.66 -15.65 6.32
C PHE A 77 2.32 -14.89 7.47
N LEU A 78 1.94 -13.65 7.76
CA LEU A 78 2.74 -12.79 8.65
C LEU A 78 2.15 -12.66 10.05
N GLN A 79 0.83 -12.63 10.17
CA GLN A 79 0.11 -12.34 11.42
C GLN A 79 0.55 -13.25 12.59
N GLN A 80 0.80 -14.53 12.32
CA GLN A 80 1.21 -15.51 13.33
C GLN A 80 2.71 -15.42 13.68
N ARG A 81 3.54 -14.94 12.75
CA ARG A 81 5.00 -14.91 12.88
C ARG A 81 5.51 -13.63 13.53
N ILE A 82 4.81 -12.51 13.33
CA ILE A 82 5.21 -11.22 13.89
C ILE A 82 4.71 -11.10 15.34
N PRO A 83 5.60 -10.86 16.31
CA PRO A 83 5.22 -10.73 17.71
C PRO A 83 4.54 -9.39 18.00
N GLY A 84 3.88 -9.32 19.16
CA GLY A 84 3.28 -8.09 19.69
C GLY A 84 1.78 -7.96 19.46
N LYS A 85 1.21 -6.92 20.07
CA LYS A 85 -0.21 -6.57 19.93
C LYS A 85 -0.47 -5.92 18.57
N TRP A 86 -1.75 -5.79 18.20
CA TRP A 86 -2.19 -5.24 16.91
C TRP A 86 -1.48 -3.94 16.49
N ILE A 87 -1.21 -3.02 17.42
CA ILE A 87 -0.48 -1.76 17.14
C ILE A 87 0.93 -2.05 16.66
N ILE A 88 1.69 -2.83 17.42
CA ILE A 88 3.09 -3.17 17.12
C ILE A 88 3.16 -3.93 15.79
N GLN A 89 2.25 -4.89 15.59
CA GLN A 89 2.13 -5.61 14.32
C GLN A 89 1.86 -4.65 13.14
N GLY A 90 0.97 -3.68 13.31
CA GLY A 90 0.64 -2.69 12.28
C GLY A 90 1.83 -1.79 11.94
N LEU A 91 2.56 -1.32 12.95
CA LEU A 91 3.78 -0.53 12.76
C LEU A 91 4.86 -1.32 12.00
N ILE A 92 5.16 -2.54 12.46
CA ILE A 92 6.13 -3.42 11.80
C ILE A 92 5.72 -3.67 10.35
N TYR A 93 4.43 -3.95 10.12
CA TYR A 93 3.95 -4.24 8.78
C TYR A 93 4.03 -3.03 7.85
N GLY A 94 3.70 -1.84 8.33
CA GLY A 94 3.88 -0.60 7.55
C GLY A 94 5.35 -0.36 7.17
N VAL A 95 6.30 -0.64 8.07
CA VAL A 95 7.74 -0.57 7.76
C VAL A 95 8.13 -1.60 6.69
N ILE A 96 7.68 -2.84 6.82
CA ILE A 96 7.94 -3.90 5.84
C ILE A 96 7.42 -3.50 4.46
N ILE A 97 6.19 -2.98 4.38
CA ILE A 97 5.62 -2.53 3.11
C ILE A 97 6.42 -1.36 2.55
N THR A 98 6.89 -0.42 3.37
CA THR A 98 7.73 0.70 2.91
C THR A 98 9.03 0.21 2.28
N VAL A 99 9.69 -0.77 2.92
CA VAL A 99 10.91 -1.38 2.38
C VAL A 99 10.61 -2.10 1.07
N ALA A 100 9.55 -2.92 1.02
CA ALA A 100 9.15 -3.61 -0.21
C ALA A 100 8.76 -2.62 -1.33
N ALA A 101 8.07 -1.53 -0.99
CA ALA A 101 7.66 -0.52 -1.94
C ALA A 101 8.86 0.22 -2.54
N GLY A 102 9.80 0.69 -1.71
CA GLY A 102 10.99 1.41 -2.20
C GLY A 102 12.02 0.51 -2.87
N PHE A 103 12.16 -0.74 -2.43
CA PHE A 103 13.19 -1.64 -2.95
C PHE A 103 12.72 -2.46 -4.16
N ILE A 104 11.46 -2.90 -4.15
CA ILE A 104 10.90 -3.81 -5.16
C ILE A 104 9.94 -3.06 -6.06
N ILE A 105 8.90 -2.43 -5.50
CA ILE A 105 7.80 -1.90 -6.30
C ILE A 105 8.21 -0.66 -7.09
N SER A 106 8.95 0.30 -6.50
CA SER A 106 9.29 1.55 -7.17
C SER A 106 10.12 1.35 -8.44
N PRO A 107 11.16 0.47 -8.48
CA PRO A 107 11.87 0.18 -9.72
C PRO A 107 10.99 -0.46 -10.79
N PHE A 108 10.09 -1.38 -10.42
CA PHE A 108 9.20 -2.02 -11.41
C PHE A 108 8.16 -1.04 -11.97
N VAL A 109 7.55 -0.22 -11.12
CA VAL A 109 6.57 0.79 -11.55
C VAL A 109 7.25 1.86 -12.40
N SER A 110 8.44 2.30 -12.00
CA SER A 110 9.32 3.19 -12.75
C SER A 110 9.53 2.68 -14.19
N MET A 111 10.03 1.45 -14.33
CA MET A 111 10.23 0.82 -15.64
C MET A 111 8.93 0.70 -16.45
N ALA A 112 7.81 0.38 -15.82
CA ALA A 112 6.51 0.24 -16.47
C ALA A 112 5.86 1.59 -16.85
N ALA A 113 6.22 2.68 -16.17
CA ALA A 113 5.73 4.03 -16.42
C ALA A 113 6.59 4.81 -17.41
N GLY A 114 7.78 4.32 -17.74
CA GLY A 114 8.76 5.05 -18.55
C GLY A 114 9.44 6.20 -17.81
N GLU A 115 9.34 6.25 -16.48
CA GLU A 115 9.98 7.24 -15.61
C GLU A 115 11.04 6.57 -14.74
N ASP A 116 12.17 7.21 -14.46
CA ASP A 116 13.22 6.62 -13.60
C ASP A 116 13.11 7.14 -12.15
N PHE A 117 12.60 6.32 -11.25
CA PHE A 117 12.55 6.64 -9.81
C PHE A 117 13.77 6.11 -9.07
N GLY A 118 14.48 5.11 -9.61
CA GLY A 118 15.53 4.40 -8.91
C GLY A 118 15.05 3.60 -7.69
N ILE A 119 16.01 2.98 -6.99
CA ILE A 119 15.77 2.25 -5.74
C ILE A 119 15.58 3.28 -4.61
N PHE A 120 14.54 3.10 -3.80
CA PHE A 120 14.17 4.06 -2.74
C PHE A 120 14.05 5.51 -3.26
N TYR A 121 13.50 5.68 -4.46
CA TYR A 121 13.29 6.98 -5.08
C TYR A 121 14.60 7.78 -5.32
N SER A 122 15.75 7.10 -5.38
CA SER A 122 17.09 7.74 -5.47
C SER A 122 17.25 8.73 -6.63
N ASN A 123 16.47 8.55 -7.70
CA ASN A 123 16.56 9.36 -8.92
C ASN A 123 15.49 10.46 -8.96
N THR A 124 14.71 10.62 -7.89
CA THR A 124 13.74 11.72 -7.73
C THR A 124 14.40 12.97 -7.14
N TRP A 125 13.73 14.13 -7.26
CA TRP A 125 14.21 15.40 -6.72
C TRP A 125 14.36 15.42 -5.19
N TYR A 126 13.52 14.66 -4.48
CA TYR A 126 13.43 14.69 -3.02
C TYR A 126 13.30 13.28 -2.42
N PRO A 127 14.32 12.40 -2.57
CA PRO A 127 14.23 10.98 -2.19
C PRO A 127 13.85 10.80 -0.72
N GLY A 128 14.46 11.56 0.19
CA GLY A 128 14.16 11.47 1.62
C GLY A 128 12.71 11.82 1.97
N LEU A 129 12.14 12.84 1.31
CA LEU A 129 10.73 13.22 1.51
C LEU A 129 9.79 12.18 0.92
N MET A 130 10.13 11.58 -0.23
CA MET A 130 9.36 10.49 -0.84
C MET A 130 9.35 9.25 0.05
N ILE A 131 10.50 8.85 0.58
CA ILE A 131 10.61 7.72 1.52
C ILE A 131 9.79 8.00 2.78
N PHE A 132 9.88 9.21 3.34
CA PHE A 132 9.17 9.54 4.57
C PHE A 132 7.65 9.63 4.36
N ALA A 133 7.19 10.24 3.27
CA ALA A 133 5.77 10.23 2.88
C ALA A 133 5.27 8.79 2.67
N GLY A 134 6.06 7.97 1.96
CA GLY A 134 5.83 6.54 1.78
C GLY A 134 5.71 5.79 3.11
N LEU A 135 6.60 6.07 4.07
CA LEU A 135 6.53 5.45 5.39
C LEU A 135 5.22 5.80 6.10
N LEU A 136 4.84 7.08 6.13
CA LEU A 136 3.63 7.53 6.82
C LEU A 136 2.37 6.91 6.23
N MET A 137 2.26 6.82 4.90
CA MET A 137 1.12 6.16 4.26
C MET A 137 1.06 4.66 4.56
N HIS A 138 2.20 3.94 4.54
CA HIS A 138 2.21 2.51 4.84
C HIS A 138 2.01 2.20 6.33
N LEU A 139 2.45 3.08 7.23
CA LEU A 139 2.10 2.99 8.66
C LEU A 139 0.60 3.14 8.86
N ALA A 140 -0.04 4.08 8.15
CA ALA A 140 -1.50 4.23 8.19
C ALA A 140 -2.20 2.97 7.68
N TYR A 141 -1.72 2.38 6.58
CA TYR A 141 -2.20 1.09 6.09
C TYR A 141 -2.06 -0.01 7.15
N GLY A 142 -0.86 -0.22 7.69
CA GLY A 142 -0.57 -1.30 8.63
C GLY A 142 -1.41 -1.19 9.91
N LEU A 143 -1.50 0.00 10.49
CA LEU A 143 -2.31 0.26 11.69
C LEU A 143 -3.81 0.07 11.42
N THR A 144 -4.31 0.59 10.31
CA THR A 144 -5.74 0.47 9.95
C THR A 144 -6.10 -0.97 9.67
N LEU A 145 -5.22 -1.72 8.98
CA LEU A 145 -5.42 -3.13 8.69
C LEU A 145 -5.49 -3.95 9.98
N THR A 146 -4.49 -3.85 10.86
CA THR A 146 -4.47 -4.69 12.06
C THR A 146 -5.57 -4.32 13.05
N LEU A 147 -5.97 -3.05 13.12
CA LEU A 147 -7.15 -2.63 13.87
C LEU A 147 -8.44 -3.21 13.28
N SER A 148 -8.62 -3.11 11.96
CA SER A 148 -9.82 -3.61 11.27
C SER A 148 -9.96 -5.13 11.42
N LEU A 149 -8.85 -5.87 11.28
CA LEU A 149 -8.81 -7.32 11.49
C LEU A 149 -9.16 -7.67 12.93
N LYS A 150 -8.62 -6.95 13.92
CA LYS A 150 -8.97 -7.15 15.33
C LYS A 150 -10.45 -6.95 15.58
N VAL A 151 -11.04 -5.85 15.07
CA VAL A 151 -12.47 -5.56 15.20
C VAL A 151 -13.32 -6.62 14.49
N ALA A 152 -12.86 -7.13 13.35
CA ALA A 152 -13.50 -8.21 12.61
C ALA A 152 -13.30 -9.60 13.25
N GLY A 153 -12.60 -9.72 14.38
CA GLY A 153 -12.32 -11.01 15.03
C GLY A 153 -11.40 -11.91 14.21
N VAL A 154 -10.53 -11.34 13.38
CA VAL A 154 -9.43 -12.03 12.67
C VAL A 154 -8.15 -11.77 13.45
N THR A 155 -7.98 -12.48 14.56
CA THR A 155 -6.84 -12.29 15.46
C THR A 155 -5.83 -13.41 15.34
N LYS A 156 -4.63 -13.16 15.87
CA LYS A 156 -3.70 -14.21 16.21
C LYS A 156 -4.40 -15.18 17.17
N GLU A 157 -4.21 -16.48 17.00
CA GLU A 157 -4.63 -17.44 18.04
C GLU A 157 -3.67 -17.21 19.21
N GLU A 158 -4.20 -16.86 20.38
CA GLU A 158 -3.41 -16.67 21.60
C GLU A 158 -3.06 -18.02 22.23
#